data_AF-A0A191ZI94-F1
#
_entry.id   AF-A0A191ZI94-F1
#
_cell.length_a   1.000
_cell.length_b   1.000
_cell.length_c   1.000
_cell.angle_alpha   90.00
_cell.angle_beta   90.00
_cell.angle_gamma   90.00
#
_symmetry.space_group_name_H-M   'P 1'
#
loop_
_entity.id
_entity.type
_entity.pdbx_description
1 polymer ?
#
loop_
_entity_poly.entity_id
_entity_poly.type
_entity_poly.pdbx_seq_one_letter_code
_entity_poly.pdbx_strand_id
1 'polypeptide(L)'
;MNAIAPQNAPCSALPTIDLPDCRIFPQQLTRAAALIDQIREQGQASDRVLHQAFRAERKLGKRDRLILQTLVFFVLRHWRLLDTLLAPNPTSTLGRLGMALKCAGRLDERLSELTGVDTAVIASPLVMAADPVPALGMQFSLSDADSRRLIEAFGDAAAAVATALLERAPTDLRVNVGGGTRDEVLADLASTGIRGTPIPGLPLGIRIHDSAALTGLPSYRAGAFEIQDAGSQWITAACQAAEGQHVLDLCAGAGGKSLGLAQAVGTRGRILACDVDADRLARLPERSRRAGLNNIECLPIVSGKDPALTQRAPFDRVLVDAPCSGSGTFRRHPELKQADIDLAALCTTQSRLLDEGAMLTRPGGLLVYATCSLWREENEVQVMAFLARHPNWRLTALPEEISRHVETDPNGMARLRPDRQGSDGFFFAVLAAPRD
;
A
#
# COMPACT_ATOMS: atom_id res chain seq x y z
N MET A 1 -29.42 -12.14 -8.83
CA MET A 1 -28.75 -13.45 -8.70
C MET A 1 -28.08 -13.77 -10.03
N ASN A 2 -26.76 -13.61 -10.08
CA ASN A 2 -25.86 -14.25 -11.05
C ASN A 2 -24.51 -14.28 -10.33
N ALA A 3 -24.33 -15.33 -9.53
CA ALA A 3 -23.09 -15.59 -8.82
C ALA A 3 -22.05 -16.03 -9.85
N ILE A 4 -21.04 -15.20 -10.07
CA ILE A 4 -19.82 -15.62 -10.76
C ILE A 4 -19.14 -16.62 -9.81
N ALA A 5 -19.12 -17.89 -10.20
CA ALA A 5 -18.43 -18.93 -9.45
C ALA A 5 -16.93 -18.59 -9.35
N PRO A 6 -16.29 -18.74 -8.19
CA PRO A 6 -14.84 -18.58 -8.09
C PRO A 6 -14.18 -19.76 -8.81
N GLN A 7 -13.49 -19.48 -9.90
CA GLN A 7 -12.55 -20.42 -10.53
C GLN A 7 -11.31 -20.57 -9.62
N ASN A 8 -11.47 -21.23 -8.48
CA ASN A 8 -10.37 -21.59 -7.60
C ASN A 8 -9.81 -22.94 -8.02
N ALA A 9 -8.95 -22.92 -9.04
CA ALA A 9 -7.89 -23.92 -9.19
C ALA A 9 -6.56 -23.16 -9.05
N PRO A 10 -5.59 -23.62 -8.22
CA PRO A 10 -4.26 -23.04 -8.24
C PRO A 10 -3.72 -23.20 -9.66
N CYS A 11 -3.44 -22.07 -10.32
CA CYS A 11 -2.85 -22.07 -11.65
C CYS A 11 -1.53 -22.83 -11.57
N SER A 12 -1.48 -24.02 -12.18
CA SER A 12 -0.31 -24.89 -12.22
C SER A 12 0.77 -24.41 -13.19
N ALA A 13 0.58 -23.24 -13.80
CA ALA A 13 1.52 -22.61 -14.71
C ALA A 13 2.46 -21.67 -13.93
N LEU A 14 3.74 -21.72 -14.27
CA LEU A 14 4.74 -20.79 -13.75
C LEU A 14 4.38 -19.35 -14.16
N PRO A 15 4.65 -18.36 -13.31
CA PRO A 15 4.40 -16.96 -13.65
C PRO A 15 5.26 -16.56 -14.85
N THR A 16 4.65 -15.85 -15.80
CA THR A 16 5.32 -15.33 -16.99
C THR A 16 5.63 -13.85 -16.79
N ILE A 17 6.85 -13.44 -17.12
CA ILE A 17 7.24 -12.03 -17.08
C ILE A 17 6.71 -11.29 -18.32
N ASP A 18 6.00 -10.18 -18.09
CA ASP A 18 5.46 -9.33 -19.17
C ASP A 18 6.53 -8.36 -19.71
N LEU A 19 7.45 -8.91 -20.51
CA LEU A 19 8.50 -8.14 -21.18
C LEU A 19 8.07 -7.71 -22.59
N PRO A 20 8.42 -6.49 -23.03
CA PRO A 20 8.22 -6.06 -24.41
C PRO A 20 8.81 -7.07 -25.40
N ASP A 21 8.17 -7.22 -26.56
CA ASP A 21 8.64 -8.11 -27.62
C ASP A 21 9.91 -7.57 -28.28
N CYS A 22 11.05 -7.87 -27.65
CA CYS A 22 12.37 -7.47 -28.06
C CYS A 22 13.43 -8.35 -27.41
N ARG A 23 14.64 -8.32 -28.00
CA ARG A 23 15.80 -8.99 -27.42
C ARG A 23 16.21 -8.33 -26.10
N ILE A 24 16.44 -9.14 -25.08
CA ILE A 24 17.02 -8.72 -23.81
C ILE A 24 18.54 -8.86 -23.89
N PHE A 25 19.28 -7.85 -23.43
CA PHE A 25 20.74 -7.80 -23.51
C PHE A 25 21.37 -8.03 -22.13
N PRO A 26 22.58 -8.63 -22.07
CA PRO A 26 23.33 -8.84 -20.82
C PRO A 26 23.41 -7.62 -19.89
N GLN A 27 23.66 -6.44 -20.47
CA GLN A 27 23.75 -5.20 -19.70
C GLN A 27 22.46 -4.84 -18.97
N GLN A 28 21.29 -5.19 -19.53
CA GLN A 28 20.00 -4.96 -18.87
C GLN A 28 19.86 -5.87 -17.64
N LEU A 29 20.30 -7.14 -17.71
CA LEU A 29 20.28 -8.05 -16.56
C LEU A 29 21.26 -7.59 -15.47
N THR A 30 22.50 -7.25 -15.84
CA THR A 30 23.49 -6.77 -14.86
C THR A 30 23.01 -5.51 -14.14
N ARG A 31 22.38 -4.58 -14.87
CA ARG A 31 21.77 -3.37 -14.27
C ARG A 31 20.58 -3.70 -13.38
N ALA A 32 19.67 -4.56 -13.82
CA ALA A 32 18.54 -5.00 -13.00
C ALA A 32 19.03 -5.68 -11.72
N ALA A 33 20.08 -6.51 -11.80
CA ALA A 33 20.67 -7.16 -10.64
C ALA A 33 21.22 -6.13 -9.64
N ALA A 34 22.03 -5.17 -10.11
CA ALA A 34 22.56 -4.12 -9.24
C ALA A 34 21.46 -3.28 -8.56
N LEU A 35 20.35 -3.01 -9.26
CA LEU A 35 19.20 -2.30 -8.68
C LEU A 35 18.49 -3.14 -7.61
N ILE A 36 18.30 -4.43 -7.85
CA ILE A 36 17.71 -5.35 -6.87
C ILE A 36 18.61 -5.46 -5.63
N ASP A 37 19.91 -5.63 -5.82
CA ASP A 37 20.88 -5.71 -4.72
C ASP A 37 20.88 -4.40 -3.91
N GLN A 38 20.86 -3.24 -4.58
CA GLN A 38 20.72 -1.94 -3.92
C GLN A 38 19.44 -1.84 -3.07
N ILE A 39 18.30 -2.27 -3.61
CA ILE A 39 17.02 -2.28 -2.88
C ILE A 39 17.13 -3.14 -1.61
N ARG A 40 17.74 -4.32 -1.74
CA ARG A 40 17.90 -5.29 -0.64
C ARG A 40 18.86 -4.80 0.44
N GLU A 41 20.00 -4.25 0.05
CA GLU A 41 21.05 -3.81 0.98
C GLU A 41 20.70 -2.50 1.68
N GLN A 42 20.04 -1.56 0.99
CA GLN A 42 19.74 -0.24 1.54
C GLN A 42 18.36 -0.16 2.20
N GLY A 43 17.53 -1.20 2.09
CA GLY A 43 16.16 -1.21 2.62
C GLY A 43 15.27 -0.10 2.05
N GLN A 44 15.59 0.40 0.86
CA GLN A 44 14.85 1.51 0.23
C GLN A 44 13.69 1.00 -0.62
N ALA A 45 12.62 1.79 -0.70
CA ALA A 45 11.48 1.48 -1.55
C ALA A 45 11.91 1.33 -3.02
N SER A 46 11.41 0.27 -3.68
CA SER A 46 11.85 -0.13 -5.02
C SER A 46 11.58 0.93 -6.09
N ASP A 47 10.45 1.63 -5.99
CA ASP A 47 10.08 2.75 -6.85
C ASP A 47 11.03 3.94 -6.72
N ARG A 48 11.48 4.25 -5.49
CA ARG A 48 12.43 5.33 -5.20
C ARG A 48 13.79 5.03 -5.82
N VAL A 49 14.30 3.81 -5.65
CA VAL A 49 15.60 3.39 -6.22
C VAL A 49 15.55 3.47 -7.75
N LEU A 50 14.51 2.91 -8.37
CA LEU A 50 14.33 2.97 -9.83
C LEU A 50 14.25 4.41 -10.34
N HIS A 51 13.47 5.26 -9.66
CA HIS A 51 13.31 6.65 -10.07
C HIS A 51 14.63 7.45 -9.93
N GLN A 52 15.42 7.21 -8.88
CA GLN A 52 16.75 7.82 -8.71
C GLN A 52 17.71 7.35 -9.82
N ALA A 53 17.76 6.05 -10.10
CA ALA A 53 18.58 5.48 -11.16
C ALA A 53 18.21 6.06 -12.54
N PHE A 54 16.92 6.12 -12.87
CA PHE A 54 16.44 6.66 -14.15
C PHE A 54 16.66 8.18 -14.29
N ARG A 55 16.73 8.93 -13.18
CA ARG A 55 17.11 10.35 -13.21
C ARG A 55 18.60 10.54 -13.44
N ALA A 56 19.44 9.70 -12.84
CA ALA A 56 20.89 9.73 -13.01
C ALA A 56 21.28 9.36 -14.45
N GLU A 57 20.62 8.36 -15.04
CA GLU A 57 20.94 7.85 -16.38
C GLU A 57 19.98 8.35 -17.46
N ARG A 58 20.10 9.63 -17.81
CA ARG A 58 19.20 10.27 -18.81
C ARG A 58 19.23 9.62 -20.20
N LYS A 59 20.32 8.91 -20.54
CA LYS A 59 20.49 8.21 -21.83
C LYS A 59 19.63 6.93 -21.96
N LEU A 60 19.09 6.39 -20.87
CA LEU A 60 18.20 5.24 -20.91
C LEU A 60 16.89 5.59 -21.61
N GLY A 61 16.62 4.93 -22.73
CA GLY A 61 15.38 5.08 -23.49
C GLY A 61 14.16 4.53 -22.75
N LYS A 62 12.95 4.88 -23.22
CA LYS A 62 11.69 4.43 -22.61
C LYS A 62 11.59 2.90 -22.51
N ARG A 63 12.03 2.19 -23.56
CA ARG A 63 12.01 0.72 -23.62
C ARG A 63 12.91 0.09 -22.57
N ASP A 64 14.14 0.59 -22.40
CA ASP A 64 15.08 0.03 -21.41
C ASP A 64 14.58 0.25 -19.99
N ARG A 65 14.01 1.42 -19.70
CA ARG A 65 13.40 1.69 -18.38
C ARG A 65 12.25 0.72 -18.08
N LEU A 66 11.40 0.45 -19.07
CA LEU A 66 10.32 -0.53 -18.93
C LEU A 66 10.87 -1.94 -18.66
N ILE A 67 11.87 -2.39 -19.43
CA ILE A 67 12.51 -3.70 -19.22
C ILE A 67 13.10 -3.80 -17.81
N LEU A 68 13.88 -2.80 -17.37
CA LEU A 68 14.48 -2.77 -16.04
C LEU A 68 13.41 -2.81 -14.94
N GLN A 69 12.36 -1.99 -15.08
CA GLN A 69 11.24 -1.98 -14.13
C GLN A 69 10.55 -3.34 -14.07
N THR A 70 10.21 -3.93 -15.21
CA THR A 70 9.56 -5.25 -15.27
C THR A 70 10.42 -6.32 -14.62
N LEU A 71 11.72 -6.39 -14.95
CA LEU A 71 12.66 -7.37 -14.38
C LEU A 71 12.77 -7.23 -12.85
N VAL A 72 12.99 -6.00 -12.36
CA VAL A 72 13.16 -5.71 -10.93
C VAL A 72 11.90 -6.09 -10.15
N PHE A 73 10.73 -5.60 -10.57
CA PHE A 73 9.47 -5.92 -9.87
C PHE A 73 9.10 -7.39 -9.96
N PHE A 74 9.36 -8.06 -11.09
CA PHE A 74 9.09 -9.49 -11.23
C PHE A 74 9.94 -10.32 -10.25
N VAL A 75 11.25 -10.06 -10.17
CA VAL A 75 12.13 -10.78 -9.25
C VAL A 75 11.73 -10.54 -7.79
N LEU A 76 11.46 -9.29 -7.38
CA LEU A 76 11.03 -8.99 -6.01
C LEU A 76 9.70 -9.67 -5.65
N ARG A 77 8.76 -9.73 -6.59
CA ARG A 77 7.46 -10.40 -6.40
C ARG A 77 7.57 -11.91 -6.33
N HIS A 78 8.50 -12.52 -7.05
CA HIS A 78 8.62 -13.97 -7.14
C HIS A 78 9.89 -14.51 -6.46
N TRP A 79 10.46 -13.77 -5.52
CA TRP A 79 11.77 -14.06 -4.92
C TRP A 79 11.94 -15.51 -4.45
N ARG A 80 11.07 -15.98 -3.56
CA ARG A 80 11.15 -17.33 -2.98
C ARG A 80 10.79 -18.42 -4.00
N LEU A 81 9.87 -18.12 -4.93
CA LEU A 81 9.58 -19.04 -6.04
C LEU A 81 10.83 -19.26 -6.88
N LEU A 82 11.50 -18.17 -7.30
CA LEU A 82 12.71 -18.22 -8.12
C LEU A 82 13.84 -18.94 -7.38
N ASP A 83 13.98 -18.74 -6.06
CA ASP A 83 14.94 -19.49 -5.24
C ASP A 83 14.66 -20.98 -5.22
N THR A 84 13.39 -21.36 -5.12
CA THR A 84 12.97 -22.76 -5.16
C THR A 84 13.28 -23.39 -6.52
N LEU A 85 13.05 -22.66 -7.61
CA LEU A 85 13.35 -23.11 -8.98
C LEU A 85 14.85 -23.23 -9.27
N LEU A 86 15.69 -22.44 -8.58
CA LEU A 86 17.14 -22.47 -8.73
C LEU A 86 17.81 -23.58 -7.93
N ALA A 87 17.17 -24.07 -6.86
CA ALA A 87 17.72 -25.13 -6.02
C ALA A 87 18.01 -26.41 -6.85
N PRO A 88 19.12 -27.13 -6.55
CA PRO A 88 20.08 -26.94 -5.46
C PRO A 88 21.21 -25.95 -5.77
N ASN A 89 21.18 -25.24 -6.91
CA ASN A 89 22.27 -24.34 -7.30
C ASN A 89 22.33 -23.09 -6.41
N PRO A 90 23.52 -22.44 -6.28
CA PRO A 90 23.65 -21.19 -5.55
C PRO A 90 22.69 -20.11 -6.05
N THR A 91 21.89 -19.54 -5.16
CA THR A 91 20.97 -18.45 -5.49
C THR A 91 21.72 -17.13 -5.60
N SER A 92 21.70 -16.51 -6.78
CA SER A 92 22.20 -15.15 -7.01
C SER A 92 21.12 -14.28 -7.66
N THR A 93 21.24 -12.97 -7.56
CA THR A 93 20.30 -12.04 -8.21
C THR A 93 20.31 -12.21 -9.74
N LEU A 94 21.48 -12.43 -10.34
CA LEU A 94 21.57 -12.79 -11.77
C LEU A 94 20.91 -14.14 -12.07
N GLY A 95 21.07 -15.15 -11.21
CA GLY A 95 20.39 -16.43 -11.33
C GLY A 95 18.87 -16.28 -11.30
N ARG A 96 18.32 -15.44 -10.40
CA ARG A 96 16.88 -15.13 -10.34
C ARG A 96 16.36 -14.49 -11.63
N LEU A 97 17.13 -13.56 -12.21
CA LEU A 97 16.80 -12.95 -13.50
C LEU A 97 16.85 -13.98 -14.64
N GLY A 98 17.87 -14.84 -14.65
CA GLY A 98 17.98 -15.94 -15.62
C GLY A 98 16.79 -16.90 -15.54
N MET A 99 16.41 -17.29 -14.32
CA MET A 99 15.25 -18.15 -14.07
C MET A 99 13.93 -17.46 -14.47
N ALA A 100 13.76 -16.17 -14.20
CA ALA A 100 12.60 -15.41 -14.64
C ALA A 100 12.45 -15.41 -16.18
N LEU A 101 13.57 -15.25 -16.91
CA LEU A 101 13.58 -15.34 -18.37
C LEU A 101 13.33 -16.77 -18.86
N LYS A 102 13.85 -17.78 -18.16
CA LYS A 102 13.59 -19.21 -18.44
C LYS A 102 12.11 -19.53 -18.35
N CYS A 103 11.44 -19.10 -17.28
CA CYS A 103 9.99 -19.27 -17.10
C CYS A 103 9.17 -18.67 -18.24
N ALA A 104 9.67 -17.62 -18.89
CA ALA A 104 9.01 -16.97 -20.02
C ALA A 104 9.49 -17.46 -21.40
N GLY A 105 10.41 -18.43 -21.46
CA GLY A 105 10.99 -18.90 -22.74
C GLY A 105 11.85 -17.85 -23.45
N ARG A 106 12.43 -16.91 -22.70
CA ARG A 106 13.22 -15.76 -23.22
C ARG A 106 14.71 -15.84 -22.88
N LEU A 107 15.18 -16.95 -22.31
CA LEU A 107 16.58 -17.18 -21.97
C LEU A 107 17.34 -17.75 -23.18
N ASP A 108 18.21 -16.94 -23.80
CA ASP A 108 19.13 -17.40 -24.86
C ASP A 108 20.45 -17.95 -24.27
N GLU A 109 21.27 -18.60 -25.09
CA GLU A 109 22.56 -19.19 -24.65
C GLU A 109 23.49 -18.16 -23.99
N ARG A 110 23.54 -16.94 -24.54
CA ARG A 110 24.39 -15.88 -24.00
C ARG A 110 23.93 -15.42 -22.61
N LEU A 111 22.62 -15.33 -22.39
CA LEU A 111 22.06 -15.01 -21.08
C LEU A 111 22.15 -16.20 -20.13
N SER A 112 22.09 -17.43 -20.63
CA SER A 112 22.33 -18.65 -19.86
C SER A 112 23.76 -18.66 -19.29
N GLU A 113 24.78 -18.40 -20.11
CA GLU A 113 26.17 -18.27 -19.66
C GLU A 113 26.35 -17.18 -18.60
N LEU A 114 25.72 -16.01 -18.80
CA LEU A 114 25.80 -14.89 -17.85
C LEU A 114 25.18 -15.21 -16.49
N THR A 115 24.05 -15.92 -16.49
CA THR A 115 23.23 -16.14 -15.29
C THR A 115 23.54 -17.45 -14.58
N GLY A 116 24.23 -18.37 -15.25
CA GLY A 116 24.47 -19.72 -14.75
C GLY A 116 23.22 -20.62 -14.78
N VAL A 117 22.14 -20.17 -15.43
CA VAL A 117 20.88 -20.93 -15.54
C VAL A 117 20.84 -21.60 -16.90
N ASP A 118 20.64 -22.91 -16.95
CA ASP A 118 20.52 -23.66 -18.20
C ASP A 118 19.22 -23.33 -18.96
N THR A 119 19.20 -23.62 -20.26
CA THR A 119 18.05 -23.39 -21.16
C THR A 119 17.07 -24.55 -21.23
N ALA A 120 17.23 -25.62 -20.44
CA ALA A 120 16.35 -26.78 -20.50
C ALA A 120 14.92 -26.42 -20.04
N VAL A 121 13.92 -27.19 -20.46
CA VAL A 121 12.54 -26.95 -20.02
C VAL A 121 12.43 -27.18 -18.51
N ILE A 122 11.75 -26.27 -17.81
CA ILE A 122 11.48 -26.43 -16.38
C ILE A 122 10.45 -27.56 -16.23
N ALA A 123 10.84 -28.65 -15.58
CA ALA A 123 9.87 -29.63 -15.08
C ALA A 123 9.02 -28.93 -14.02
N SER A 124 7.71 -28.79 -14.22
CA SER A 124 6.83 -28.00 -13.33
C SER A 124 6.97 -28.48 -11.88
N PRO A 125 7.56 -27.69 -10.98
CA PRO A 125 7.73 -28.06 -9.59
C PRO A 125 6.53 -27.64 -8.74
N LEU A 126 5.47 -27.10 -9.35
CA LEU A 126 4.23 -26.74 -8.65
C LEU A 126 3.44 -27.98 -8.17
N VAL A 127 4.03 -29.17 -8.28
CA VAL A 127 3.48 -30.42 -7.78
C VAL A 127 4.05 -30.71 -6.38
N MET A 128 3.17 -30.61 -5.38
CA MET A 128 3.22 -31.27 -4.05
C MET A 128 4.06 -30.62 -2.93
N ALA A 129 3.59 -29.49 -2.37
CA ALA A 129 3.61 -29.37 -0.90
C ALA A 129 2.20 -29.72 -0.39
N ALA A 130 2.08 -30.80 0.38
CA ALA A 130 0.80 -31.19 1.00
C ALA A 130 0.37 -30.18 2.08
N ASP A 131 1.35 -29.50 2.69
CA ASP A 131 1.12 -28.45 3.68
C ASP A 131 0.79 -27.12 2.98
N PRO A 132 -0.36 -26.49 3.29
CA PRO A 132 -0.78 -25.22 2.68
C PRO A 132 0.19 -24.07 2.95
N VAL A 133 0.94 -24.08 4.07
CA VAL A 133 1.84 -22.98 4.45
C VAL A 133 3.05 -22.88 3.51
N PRO A 134 3.90 -23.92 3.35
CA PRO A 134 4.99 -23.89 2.38
C PRO A 134 4.51 -23.76 0.93
N ALA A 135 3.35 -24.33 0.58
CA ALA A 135 2.78 -24.22 -0.75
C ALA A 135 2.48 -22.75 -1.11
N LEU A 136 1.76 -22.05 -0.23
CA LEU A 136 1.41 -20.64 -0.39
C LEU A 136 2.68 -19.77 -0.35
N GLY A 137 3.61 -20.06 0.57
CA GLY A 137 4.89 -19.37 0.68
C GLY A 137 5.70 -19.43 -0.60
N MET A 138 5.81 -20.61 -1.22
CA MET A 138 6.48 -20.80 -2.51
C MET A 138 5.75 -20.02 -3.61
N GLN A 139 4.45 -20.24 -3.79
CA GLN A 139 3.67 -19.70 -4.91
C GLN A 139 3.63 -18.16 -4.91
N PHE A 140 3.47 -17.54 -3.75
CA PHE A 140 3.30 -16.08 -3.61
C PHE A 140 4.52 -15.35 -3.08
N SER A 141 5.62 -16.09 -2.89
CA SER A 141 6.87 -15.59 -2.35
C SER A 141 6.72 -14.85 -1.02
N LEU A 142 6.05 -15.53 -0.09
CA LEU A 142 5.89 -15.12 1.30
C LEU A 142 6.79 -15.96 2.20
N SER A 143 7.13 -15.45 3.38
CA SER A 143 7.73 -16.28 4.44
C SER A 143 6.71 -17.31 4.94
N ASP A 144 7.17 -18.37 5.62
CA ASP A 144 6.23 -19.32 6.25
C ASP A 144 5.39 -18.65 7.34
N ALA A 145 5.99 -17.68 8.06
CA ALA A 145 5.27 -16.91 9.07
C ALA A 145 4.14 -16.08 8.44
N ASP A 146 4.42 -15.36 7.34
CA ASP A 146 3.40 -14.55 6.67
C ASP A 146 2.36 -15.41 5.95
N SER A 147 2.75 -16.58 5.46
CA SER A 147 1.81 -17.54 4.89
C SER A 147 0.82 -18.04 5.96
N ARG A 148 1.30 -18.35 7.17
CA ARG A 148 0.42 -18.67 8.32
C ARG A 148 -0.50 -17.51 8.66
N ARG A 149 0.04 -16.29 8.81
CA ARG A 149 -0.78 -15.09 9.11
C ARG A 149 -1.86 -14.85 8.08
N LEU A 150 -1.54 -15.03 6.80
CA LEU A 150 -2.50 -14.85 5.72
C LEU A 150 -3.62 -15.90 5.78
N ILE A 151 -3.27 -17.16 6.03
CA ILE A 151 -4.24 -18.25 6.23
C ILE A 151 -5.11 -18.00 7.47
N GLU A 152 -4.52 -17.56 8.58
CA GLU A 152 -5.25 -17.25 9.81
C GLU A 152 -6.18 -16.04 9.67
N ALA A 153 -5.80 -15.05 8.84
CA ALA A 153 -6.59 -13.86 8.61
C ALA A 153 -7.74 -14.07 7.60
N PHE A 154 -7.53 -14.92 6.58
CA PHE A 154 -8.45 -15.01 5.44
C PHE A 154 -8.99 -16.41 5.14
N GLY A 155 -8.50 -17.46 5.81
CA GLY A 155 -8.93 -18.84 5.59
C GLY A 155 -8.87 -19.21 4.11
N ASP A 156 -10.00 -19.69 3.57
CA ASP A 156 -10.15 -20.10 2.17
C ASP A 156 -9.86 -18.97 1.16
N ALA A 157 -9.96 -17.71 1.58
CA ALA A 157 -9.65 -16.56 0.73
C ALA A 157 -8.15 -16.21 0.66
N ALA A 158 -7.28 -16.85 1.45
CA ALA A 158 -5.86 -16.52 1.53
C ALA A 158 -5.16 -16.56 0.16
N ALA A 159 -5.44 -17.57 -0.67
CA ALA A 159 -4.86 -17.70 -2.01
C ALA A 159 -5.30 -16.56 -2.96
N ALA A 160 -6.56 -16.12 -2.88
CA ALA A 160 -7.07 -15.02 -3.69
C ALA A 160 -6.41 -13.68 -3.29
N VAL A 161 -6.30 -13.42 -1.99
CA VAL A 161 -5.58 -12.24 -1.46
C VAL A 161 -4.11 -12.26 -1.89
N ALA A 162 -3.44 -13.41 -1.73
CA ALA A 162 -2.03 -13.57 -2.11
C ALA A 162 -1.80 -13.35 -3.61
N THR A 163 -2.71 -13.83 -4.45
CA THR A 163 -2.68 -13.62 -5.90
C THR A 163 -2.74 -12.13 -6.23
N ALA A 164 -3.69 -11.39 -5.64
CA ALA A 164 -3.82 -9.95 -5.87
C ALA A 164 -2.63 -9.14 -5.33
N LEU A 165 -1.90 -9.65 -4.32
CA LEU A 165 -0.65 -9.04 -3.83
C LEU A 165 0.55 -9.24 -4.78
N LEU A 166 0.47 -10.15 -5.76
CA LEU A 166 1.47 -10.29 -6.83
C LEU A 166 1.19 -9.39 -8.03
N GLU A 167 -0.05 -8.92 -8.18
CA GLU A 167 -0.44 -8.11 -9.32
C GLU A 167 0.13 -6.69 -9.26
N ARG A 168 0.06 -5.96 -10.37
CA ARG A 168 0.38 -4.53 -10.37
C ARG A 168 -0.78 -3.77 -9.76
N ALA A 169 -0.52 -3.04 -8.68
CA ALA A 169 -1.52 -2.18 -8.07
C ALA A 169 -1.99 -1.07 -9.05
N PRO A 170 -3.30 -0.78 -9.14
CA PRO A 170 -3.80 0.35 -9.92
C PRO A 170 -3.30 1.67 -9.33
N THR A 171 -3.37 2.73 -10.14
CA THR A 171 -3.18 4.10 -9.64
C THR A 171 -4.54 4.73 -9.39
N ASP A 172 -4.79 5.11 -8.15
CA ASP A 172 -6.01 5.78 -7.75
C ASP A 172 -5.73 7.25 -7.46
N LEU A 173 -6.71 8.10 -7.74
CA LEU A 173 -6.70 9.53 -7.50
C LEU A 173 -7.80 9.89 -6.50
N ARG A 174 -7.54 10.93 -5.72
CA ARG A 174 -8.56 11.66 -4.96
C ARG A 174 -8.67 13.06 -5.54
N VAL A 175 -9.84 13.40 -6.07
CA VAL A 175 -10.14 14.75 -6.55
C VAL A 175 -10.16 15.72 -5.37
N ASN A 176 -9.59 16.90 -5.57
CA ASN A 176 -9.68 17.98 -4.59
C ASN A 176 -10.93 18.81 -4.89
N VAL A 177 -11.75 19.09 -3.88
CA VAL A 177 -13.04 19.80 -4.02
C VAL A 177 -12.87 21.19 -4.65
N GLY A 178 -11.77 21.90 -4.34
CA GLY A 178 -11.45 23.18 -4.98
C GLY A 178 -10.95 23.07 -6.43
N GLY A 179 -10.68 21.85 -6.89
CA GLY A 179 -10.17 21.52 -8.21
C GLY A 179 -11.23 21.14 -9.24
N GLY A 180 -12.49 21.00 -8.83
CA GLY A 180 -13.61 20.59 -9.66
C GLY A 180 -14.32 19.33 -9.14
N THR A 181 -15.33 18.91 -9.88
CA THR A 181 -16.06 17.66 -9.64
C THR A 181 -15.27 16.46 -10.17
N ARG A 182 -15.60 15.25 -9.67
CA ARG A 182 -14.99 14.01 -10.17
C ARG A 182 -15.16 13.83 -11.67
N ASP A 183 -16.34 14.15 -12.18
CA ASP A 183 -16.69 13.93 -13.57
C ASP A 183 -15.97 14.94 -14.50
N GLU A 184 -15.75 16.18 -14.03
CA GLU A 184 -14.91 17.17 -14.73
C GLU A 184 -13.44 16.72 -14.79
N VAL A 185 -12.89 16.22 -13.69
CA VAL A 185 -11.51 15.70 -13.67
C VAL A 185 -11.37 14.45 -14.56
N LEU A 186 -12.37 13.57 -14.58
CA LEU A 186 -12.41 12.43 -15.51
C LEU A 186 -12.43 12.88 -16.97
N ALA A 187 -13.22 13.90 -17.31
CA ALA A 187 -13.26 14.46 -18.65
C ALA A 187 -11.92 15.10 -19.07
N ASP A 188 -11.28 15.83 -18.16
CA ASP A 188 -9.93 16.38 -18.36
C ASP A 188 -8.91 15.27 -18.65
N LEU A 189 -8.86 14.23 -17.81
CA LEU A 189 -7.98 13.07 -18.01
C LEU A 189 -8.24 12.40 -19.36
N ALA A 190 -9.50 12.18 -19.73
CA ALA A 190 -9.86 11.57 -21.01
C ALA A 190 -9.40 12.42 -22.21
N SER A 191 -9.46 13.76 -22.10
CA SER A 191 -8.97 14.68 -23.14
C SER A 191 -7.46 14.55 -23.40
N THR A 192 -6.71 14.08 -22.39
CA THR A 192 -5.27 13.79 -22.48
C THR A 192 -4.95 12.34 -22.86
N GLY A 193 -5.99 11.54 -23.17
CA GLY A 193 -5.86 10.13 -23.53
C GLY A 193 -5.66 9.19 -22.33
N ILE A 194 -5.90 9.64 -21.10
CA ILE A 194 -5.80 8.83 -19.88
C ILE A 194 -7.18 8.31 -19.52
N ARG A 195 -7.35 6.98 -19.50
CA ARG A 195 -8.62 6.37 -19.10
C ARG A 195 -8.67 6.15 -17.60
N GLY A 196 -9.83 6.48 -17.02
CA GLY A 196 -10.13 6.13 -15.64
C GLY A 196 -11.63 5.99 -15.41
N THR A 197 -11.98 5.40 -14.27
CA THR A 197 -13.38 5.19 -13.85
C THR A 197 -13.58 5.66 -12.41
N PRO A 198 -14.79 6.10 -12.04
CA PRO A 198 -15.15 6.30 -10.64
C PRO A 198 -14.90 5.06 -9.79
N ILE A 199 -14.53 5.25 -8.53
CA ILE A 199 -14.42 4.16 -7.54
C ILE A 199 -15.72 4.09 -6.73
N PRO A 200 -16.45 2.95 -6.74
CA PRO A 200 -17.68 2.80 -5.96
C PRO A 200 -17.43 3.09 -4.47
N GLY A 201 -18.33 3.83 -3.82
CA GLY A 201 -18.19 4.21 -2.41
C GLY A 201 -17.21 5.34 -2.11
N LEU A 202 -16.52 5.88 -3.12
CA LEU A 202 -15.61 7.03 -2.99
C LEU A 202 -16.05 8.16 -3.93
N PRO A 203 -16.79 9.18 -3.43
CA PRO A 203 -17.31 10.27 -4.27
C PRO A 203 -16.24 11.05 -5.04
N LEU A 204 -15.03 11.14 -4.48
CA LEU A 204 -13.88 11.84 -5.07
C LEU A 204 -12.85 10.87 -5.71
N GLY A 205 -13.12 9.56 -5.68
CA GLY A 205 -12.18 8.54 -6.11
C GLY A 205 -12.24 8.25 -7.60
N ILE A 206 -11.07 8.24 -8.25
CA ILE A 206 -10.90 7.83 -9.66
C ILE A 206 -9.83 6.75 -9.72
N ARG A 207 -10.10 5.63 -10.40
CA ARG A 207 -9.11 4.60 -10.73
C ARG A 207 -8.63 4.77 -12.15
N ILE A 208 -7.31 4.82 -12.33
CA ILE A 208 -6.66 4.93 -13.65
C ILE A 208 -6.35 3.53 -14.17
N HIS A 209 -6.67 3.28 -15.44
CA HIS A 209 -6.46 1.98 -16.10
C HIS A 209 -5.11 1.89 -16.83
N ASP A 210 -4.57 3.04 -17.23
CA ASP A 210 -3.36 3.11 -18.05
C ASP A 210 -2.16 3.62 -17.24
N SER A 211 -0.95 3.20 -17.61
CA SER A 211 0.27 3.74 -17.02
C SER A 211 0.49 5.17 -17.55
N ALA A 212 0.16 6.18 -16.75
CA ALA A 212 0.20 7.58 -17.15
C ALA A 212 1.18 8.43 -16.32
N ALA A 213 1.79 9.44 -16.95
CA ALA A 213 2.67 10.42 -16.30
C ALA A 213 1.85 11.53 -15.62
N LEU A 214 1.05 11.16 -14.62
CA LEU A 214 0.04 12.01 -13.97
C LEU A 214 0.60 13.32 -13.39
N THR A 215 1.81 13.27 -12.80
CA THR A 215 2.42 14.46 -12.19
C THR A 215 2.87 15.51 -13.20
N GLY A 216 2.94 15.15 -14.49
CA GLY A 216 3.25 16.06 -15.59
C GLY A 216 2.04 16.86 -16.07
N LEU A 217 0.82 16.49 -15.68
CA LEU A 217 -0.41 17.09 -16.18
C LEU A 217 -0.65 18.51 -15.64
N PRO A 218 -1.21 19.42 -16.45
CA PRO A 218 -1.64 20.74 -15.98
C PRO A 218 -2.60 20.67 -14.79
N SER A 219 -3.58 19.76 -14.83
CA SER A 219 -4.57 19.58 -13.75
C SER A 219 -3.94 19.10 -12.44
N TYR A 220 -2.95 18.20 -12.48
CA TYR A 220 -2.19 17.84 -11.28
C TYR A 220 -1.43 19.06 -10.70
N ARG A 221 -0.74 19.83 -11.55
CA ARG A 221 0.03 21.01 -11.11
C ARG A 221 -0.87 22.12 -10.55
N ALA A 222 -2.08 22.24 -11.08
CA ALA A 222 -3.12 23.14 -10.57
C ALA A 222 -3.81 22.61 -9.29
N GLY A 223 -3.45 21.40 -8.83
CA GLY A 223 -4.02 20.81 -7.62
C GLY A 223 -5.42 20.25 -7.78
N ALA A 224 -5.83 19.88 -8.99
CA ALA A 224 -7.16 19.31 -9.23
C ALA A 224 -7.38 17.96 -8.51
N PHE A 225 -6.31 17.21 -8.30
CA PHE A 225 -6.35 15.92 -7.62
C PHE A 225 -5.02 15.55 -6.95
N GLU A 226 -5.07 14.60 -6.03
CA GLU A 226 -3.93 13.93 -5.43
C GLU A 226 -3.84 12.47 -5.91
N ILE A 227 -2.63 11.93 -6.05
CA ILE A 227 -2.44 10.49 -6.26
C ILE A 227 -2.51 9.82 -4.89
N GLN A 228 -3.54 8.99 -4.67
CA GLN A 228 -3.82 8.37 -3.38
C GLN A 228 -4.64 7.09 -3.57
N ASP A 229 -4.13 5.98 -3.02
CA ASP A 229 -4.83 4.69 -3.00
C ASP A 229 -6.25 4.82 -2.41
N ALA A 230 -7.21 4.13 -3.02
CA ALA A 230 -8.60 4.12 -2.57
C ALA A 230 -8.76 3.76 -1.09
N GLY A 231 -7.94 2.85 -0.57
CA GLY A 231 -7.98 2.44 0.84
C GLY A 231 -7.70 3.58 1.81
N SER A 232 -6.74 4.44 1.47
CA SER A 232 -6.51 5.65 2.27
C SER A 232 -7.67 6.64 2.21
N GLN A 233 -8.43 6.68 1.11
CA GLN A 233 -9.61 7.53 1.00
C GLN A 233 -10.78 7.02 1.85
N TRP A 234 -11.00 5.70 1.92
CA TRP A 234 -11.98 5.11 2.84
C TRP A 234 -11.62 5.36 4.30
N ILE A 235 -10.34 5.29 4.67
CA ILE A 235 -9.89 5.64 6.04
C ILE A 235 -10.20 7.11 6.36
N THR A 236 -9.92 8.04 5.44
CA THR A 236 -10.30 9.45 5.59
C THR A 236 -11.82 9.60 5.78
N ALA A 237 -12.64 8.87 5.01
CA ALA A 237 -14.09 8.89 5.17
C ALA A 237 -14.54 8.31 6.53
N ALA A 238 -13.89 7.25 7.00
CA ALA A 238 -14.18 6.60 8.28
C ALA A 238 -13.93 7.50 9.50
N CYS A 239 -13.05 8.51 9.34
CA CYS A 239 -12.85 9.56 10.36
C CYS A 239 -14.10 10.38 10.64
N GLN A 240 -15.08 10.39 9.72
CA GLN A 240 -16.34 11.12 9.91
C GLN A 240 -16.10 12.56 10.37
N ALA A 241 -15.08 13.18 9.77
CA ALA A 241 -14.74 14.57 10.00
C ALA A 241 -15.79 15.45 9.33
N ALA A 242 -16.25 16.47 10.05
CA ALA A 242 -17.30 17.37 9.61
C ALA A 242 -16.84 18.82 9.60
N GLU A 243 -17.54 19.64 8.83
CA GLU A 243 -17.32 21.09 8.71
C GLU A 243 -17.12 21.75 10.08
N GLY A 244 -16.05 22.53 10.22
CA GLY A 244 -15.73 23.28 11.44
C GLY A 244 -15.00 22.50 12.53
N GLN A 245 -14.79 21.19 12.39
CA GLN A 245 -14.12 20.38 13.41
C GLN A 245 -12.61 20.60 13.47
N HIS A 246 -12.04 20.37 14.65
CA HIS A 246 -10.60 20.33 14.89
C HIS A 246 -10.12 18.86 14.92
N VAL A 247 -9.28 18.48 13.96
CA VAL A 247 -8.89 17.09 13.73
C VAL A 247 -7.38 16.94 13.82
N LEU A 248 -6.93 15.89 14.50
CA LEU A 248 -5.54 15.48 14.58
C LEU A 248 -5.26 14.31 13.63
N ASP A 249 -4.20 14.40 12.85
CA ASP A 249 -3.57 13.29 12.15
C ASP A 249 -2.21 13.03 12.82
N LEU A 250 -2.13 12.00 13.67
CA LEU A 250 -1.00 11.79 14.58
C LEU A 250 0.24 11.18 13.89
N CYS A 251 0.03 10.54 12.74
CA CYS A 251 1.07 9.86 11.96
C CYS A 251 0.91 10.25 10.48
N ALA A 252 0.97 11.55 10.21
CA ALA A 252 0.55 12.13 8.94
C ALA A 252 1.44 11.72 7.76
N GLY A 253 2.70 11.35 8.00
CA GLY A 253 3.70 11.06 6.98
C GLY A 253 3.82 12.22 5.98
N ALA A 254 3.62 11.93 4.69
CA ALA A 254 3.60 12.97 3.65
C ALA A 254 2.25 13.71 3.53
N GLY A 255 1.29 13.43 4.42
CA GLY A 255 0.03 14.16 4.60
C GLY A 255 -1.10 13.81 3.62
N GLY A 256 -1.06 12.63 3.01
CA GLY A 256 -2.10 12.23 2.05
C GLY A 256 -3.51 12.23 2.66
N LYS A 257 -3.66 11.65 3.86
CA LYS A 257 -4.93 11.60 4.60
C LYS A 257 -5.28 12.97 5.21
N SER A 258 -4.30 13.71 5.73
CA SER A 258 -4.48 15.08 6.24
C SER A 258 -5.09 16.02 5.19
N LEU A 259 -4.64 15.96 3.93
CA LEU A 259 -5.25 16.73 2.82
C LEU A 259 -6.71 16.37 2.56
N GLY A 260 -7.10 15.11 2.78
CA GLY A 260 -8.48 14.66 2.62
C GLY A 260 -9.36 15.13 3.77
N LEU A 261 -8.85 15.01 5.01
CA LEU A 261 -9.51 15.50 6.21
C LEU A 261 -9.70 17.03 6.16
N ALA A 262 -8.70 17.76 5.69
CA ALA A 262 -8.75 19.21 5.53
C ALA A 262 -9.89 19.68 4.62
N GLN A 263 -10.21 18.91 3.59
CA GLN A 263 -11.35 19.19 2.72
C GLN A 263 -12.67 18.89 3.43
N ALA A 264 -12.73 17.80 4.21
CA ALA A 264 -13.94 17.41 4.93
C ALA A 264 -14.34 18.39 6.03
N VAL A 265 -13.37 18.98 6.73
CA VAL A 265 -13.63 19.97 7.79
C VAL A 265 -13.83 21.39 7.26
N GLY A 266 -13.58 21.60 5.96
CA GLY A 266 -13.73 22.87 5.25
C GLY A 266 -12.98 24.06 5.86
N THR A 267 -13.32 25.26 5.41
CA THR A 267 -12.56 26.48 5.72
C THR A 267 -12.65 26.93 7.17
N ARG A 268 -13.66 26.45 7.92
CA ARG A 268 -13.83 26.74 9.35
C ARG A 268 -13.15 25.73 10.26
N GLY A 269 -12.90 24.52 9.77
CA GLY A 269 -12.20 23.49 10.53
C GLY A 269 -10.69 23.62 10.41
N ARG A 270 -9.97 22.81 11.20
CA ARG A 270 -8.50 22.80 11.22
C ARG A 270 -7.96 21.39 11.35
N ILE A 271 -6.87 21.12 10.66
CA ILE A 271 -6.10 19.89 10.79
C ILE A 271 -4.77 20.22 11.45
N LEU A 272 -4.43 19.48 12.51
CA LEU A 272 -3.06 19.39 13.00
C LEU A 272 -2.46 18.08 12.50
N ALA A 273 -1.46 18.17 11.63
CA ALA A 273 -0.74 17.03 11.07
C ALA A 273 0.59 16.88 11.79
N CYS A 274 0.75 15.78 12.50
CA CYS A 274 1.92 15.46 13.28
C CYS A 274 2.66 14.24 12.71
N ASP A 275 3.98 14.24 12.86
CA ASP A 275 4.80 13.06 12.58
C ASP A 275 6.13 13.16 13.34
N VAL A 276 6.74 12.00 13.61
CA VAL A 276 8.11 11.92 14.17
C VAL A 276 9.17 12.06 13.07
N ASP A 277 8.81 11.72 11.83
CA ASP A 277 9.65 11.90 10.64
C ASP A 277 9.36 13.29 10.03
N ALA A 278 10.15 14.27 10.47
CA ALA A 278 10.05 15.66 10.00
C ALA A 278 10.29 15.78 8.49
N ASP A 279 11.12 14.91 7.89
CA ASP A 279 11.44 14.95 6.46
C ASP A 279 10.26 14.48 5.60
N ARG A 280 9.50 13.49 6.07
CA ARG A 280 8.22 13.11 5.42
C ARG A 280 7.20 14.22 5.55
N LEU A 281 7.03 14.78 6.75
CA LEU A 281 6.05 15.81 7.04
C LEU A 281 6.32 17.11 6.26
N ALA A 282 7.59 17.44 6.02
CA ALA A 282 8.02 18.62 5.26
C ALA A 282 7.48 18.66 3.81
N ARG A 283 6.95 17.55 3.28
CA ARG A 283 6.29 17.50 1.96
C ARG A 283 4.86 18.03 1.97
N LEU A 284 4.18 18.00 3.12
CA LEU A 284 2.78 18.38 3.24
C LEU A 284 2.52 19.86 2.92
N PRO A 285 3.33 20.84 3.37
CA PRO A 285 3.09 22.26 3.05
C PRO A 285 3.02 22.56 1.54
N GLU A 286 3.89 21.97 0.72
CA GLU A 286 3.85 22.14 -0.74
C GLU A 286 2.57 21.54 -1.34
N ARG A 287 2.20 20.33 -0.90
CA ARG A 287 0.98 19.66 -1.38
C ARG A 287 -0.28 20.40 -0.95
N SER A 288 -0.32 20.92 0.27
CA SER A 288 -1.43 21.72 0.80
C SER A 288 -1.63 22.99 -0.02
N ARG A 289 -0.54 23.71 -0.31
CA ARG A 289 -0.58 24.92 -1.15
C ARG A 289 -1.07 24.60 -2.56
N ARG A 290 -0.57 23.51 -3.17
CA ARG A 290 -1.01 23.06 -4.49
C ARG A 290 -2.50 22.74 -4.50
N ALA A 291 -3.01 22.05 -3.47
CA ALA A 291 -4.42 21.72 -3.33
C ALA A 291 -5.31 22.91 -2.90
N GLY A 292 -4.75 24.09 -2.68
CA GLY A 292 -5.50 25.28 -2.23
C GLY A 292 -5.97 25.21 -0.78
N LEU A 293 -5.34 24.38 0.05
CA LEU A 293 -5.73 24.16 1.45
C LEU A 293 -4.86 25.01 2.39
N ASN A 294 -5.52 25.82 3.21
CA ASN A 294 -4.89 26.75 4.15
C ASN A 294 -5.20 26.43 5.63
N ASN A 295 -5.91 25.34 5.88
CA ASN A 295 -6.42 24.92 7.19
C ASN A 295 -5.64 23.72 7.76
N ILE A 296 -4.40 23.51 7.31
CA ILE A 296 -3.52 22.45 7.80
C ILE A 296 -2.30 23.08 8.45
N GLU A 297 -2.04 22.71 9.70
CA GLU A 297 -0.80 23.02 10.40
C GLU A 297 0.05 21.75 10.53
N CYS A 298 1.35 21.85 10.23
CA CYS A 298 2.30 20.76 10.39
C CYS A 298 3.08 20.95 11.70
N LEU A 299 3.13 19.93 12.54
CA LEU A 299 3.88 19.94 13.80
C LEU A 299 4.74 18.67 13.90
N PRO A 300 6.06 18.76 13.60
CA PRO A 300 6.97 17.68 13.94
C PRO A 300 6.97 17.46 15.46
N ILE A 301 6.87 16.21 15.89
CA ILE A 301 6.78 15.83 17.31
C ILE A 301 7.76 14.71 17.62
N VAL A 302 8.06 14.50 18.91
CA VAL A 302 8.82 13.31 19.34
C VAL A 302 7.92 12.15 19.75
N SER A 303 6.70 12.44 20.19
CA SER A 303 5.66 11.46 20.58
C SER A 303 4.29 12.14 20.69
N GLY A 304 3.22 11.36 20.83
CA GLY A 304 1.88 11.91 21.10
C GLY A 304 1.75 12.61 22.46
N LYS A 305 2.77 12.53 23.32
CA LYS A 305 2.84 13.25 24.61
C LYS A 305 3.63 14.55 24.54
N ASP A 306 4.04 14.98 23.35
CA ASP A 306 4.74 16.23 23.17
C ASP A 306 3.93 17.40 23.76
N PRO A 307 4.52 18.26 24.62
CA PRO A 307 3.83 19.41 25.19
C PRO A 307 3.21 20.33 24.14
N ALA A 308 3.86 20.52 22.99
CA ALA A 308 3.36 21.38 21.93
C ALA A 308 2.09 20.81 21.26
N LEU A 309 1.92 19.49 21.27
CA LEU A 309 0.71 18.80 20.80
C LEU A 309 -0.37 18.78 21.89
N THR A 310 -0.03 18.35 23.09
CA THR A 310 -1.00 18.17 24.19
C THR A 310 -1.66 19.49 24.61
N GLN A 311 -0.99 20.64 24.49
CA GLN A 311 -1.58 21.95 24.73
C GLN A 311 -2.68 22.35 23.72
N ARG A 312 -2.75 21.66 22.58
CA ARG A 312 -3.74 21.90 21.51
C ARG A 312 -4.92 20.93 21.57
N ALA A 313 -4.83 19.91 22.43
CA ALA A 313 -5.90 18.99 22.73
C ALA A 313 -7.01 19.70 23.54
N PRO A 314 -8.25 19.17 23.53
CA PRO A 314 -8.65 17.94 22.87
C PRO A 314 -9.16 18.15 21.43
N PHE A 315 -9.14 17.07 20.63
CA PHE A 315 -9.57 17.07 19.23
C PHE A 315 -10.94 16.40 19.05
N ASP A 316 -11.74 16.86 18.08
CA ASP A 316 -13.02 16.26 17.70
C ASP A 316 -12.82 14.85 17.11
N ARG A 317 -11.75 14.71 16.33
CA ARG A 317 -11.33 13.47 15.69
C ARG A 317 -9.83 13.32 15.83
N VAL A 318 -9.38 12.10 16.06
CA VAL A 318 -7.96 11.73 16.02
C VAL A 318 -7.80 10.57 15.04
N LEU A 319 -6.92 10.72 14.07
CA LEU A 319 -6.49 9.65 13.18
C LEU A 319 -5.10 9.16 13.61
N VAL A 320 -4.98 7.86 13.80
CA VAL A 320 -3.73 7.12 13.99
C VAL A 320 -3.57 6.17 12.81
N ASP A 321 -2.96 6.65 11.74
CA ASP A 321 -2.49 5.84 10.60
C ASP A 321 -1.13 5.22 10.97
N ALA A 322 -1.18 4.15 11.73
CA ALA A 322 -0.03 3.69 12.51
C ALA A 322 1.10 3.14 11.61
N PRO A 323 2.38 3.34 12.00
CA PRO A 323 3.48 2.62 11.40
C PRO A 323 3.26 1.11 11.58
N CYS A 324 3.40 0.36 10.48
CA CYS A 324 3.07 -1.07 10.44
C CYS A 324 3.97 -1.81 9.44
N SER A 325 3.78 -3.13 9.33
CA SER A 325 4.55 -3.99 8.43
C SER A 325 4.40 -3.66 6.95
N GLY A 326 3.33 -2.93 6.58
CA GLY A 326 3.01 -2.62 5.18
C GLY A 326 2.60 -3.84 4.35
N SER A 327 2.22 -4.95 4.98
CA SER A 327 1.88 -6.22 4.30
C SER A 327 0.71 -6.11 3.33
N GLY A 328 -0.19 -5.15 3.51
CA GLY A 328 -1.25 -4.85 2.55
C GLY A 328 -0.75 -4.18 1.26
N THR A 329 0.47 -3.67 1.26
CA THR A 329 1.06 -2.93 0.14
C THR A 329 2.06 -3.73 -0.69
N PHE A 330 2.21 -5.05 -0.46
CA PHE A 330 3.21 -5.88 -1.16
C PHE A 330 3.15 -5.81 -2.70
N ARG A 331 1.98 -5.54 -3.28
CA ARG A 331 1.86 -5.33 -4.74
C ARG A 331 2.52 -4.04 -5.26
N ARG A 332 2.65 -3.02 -4.39
CA ARG A 332 3.37 -1.76 -4.64
C ARG A 332 4.83 -1.83 -4.18
N HIS A 333 5.05 -2.46 -3.02
CA HIS A 333 6.34 -2.56 -2.34
C HIS A 333 6.70 -4.03 -2.11
N PRO A 334 6.95 -4.82 -3.17
CA PRO A 334 7.21 -6.26 -3.04
C PRO A 334 8.48 -6.57 -2.25
N GLU A 335 9.43 -5.63 -2.18
CA GLU A 335 10.63 -5.73 -1.35
C GLU A 335 10.32 -5.94 0.13
N LEU A 336 9.16 -5.50 0.62
CA LEU A 336 8.75 -5.66 2.01
C LEU A 336 8.51 -7.13 2.39
N LYS A 337 8.23 -8.01 1.41
CA LYS A 337 8.07 -9.46 1.66
C LYS A 337 9.37 -10.14 2.11
N GLN A 338 10.51 -9.50 1.86
CA GLN A 338 11.82 -10.00 2.24
C GLN A 338 12.51 -9.09 3.27
N ALA A 339 11.83 -8.04 3.76
CA ALA A 339 12.36 -7.17 4.79
C ALA A 339 12.35 -7.89 6.14
N ASP A 340 13.37 -7.66 6.95
CA ASP A 340 13.42 -8.13 8.33
C ASP A 340 12.63 -7.15 9.20
N ILE A 341 11.36 -7.47 9.45
CA ILE A 341 10.42 -6.61 10.17
C ILE A 341 10.26 -7.11 11.60
N ASP A 342 10.61 -6.27 12.57
CA ASP A 342 10.27 -6.50 13.97
C ASP A 342 8.78 -6.18 14.23
N LEU A 343 7.93 -7.18 13.97
CA LEU A 343 6.49 -7.07 14.15
C LEU A 343 6.10 -6.75 15.60
N ALA A 344 6.84 -7.26 16.58
CA ALA A 344 6.56 -7.06 18.00
C ALA A 344 6.83 -5.61 18.43
N ALA A 345 7.92 -5.02 17.93
CA ALA A 345 8.22 -3.60 18.15
C ALA A 345 7.19 -2.68 17.48
N LEU A 346 6.73 -3.04 16.27
CA LEU A 346 5.63 -2.34 15.60
C LEU A 346 4.34 -2.41 16.41
N CYS A 347 3.93 -3.59 16.87
CA CYS A 347 2.74 -3.77 17.71
C CYS A 347 2.83 -2.96 19.01
N THR A 348 4.01 -2.91 19.64
CA THR A 348 4.23 -2.11 20.85
C THR A 348 4.07 -0.61 20.56
N THR A 349 4.62 -0.14 19.45
CA THR A 349 4.47 1.25 18.99
C THR A 349 3.01 1.58 18.70
N GLN A 350 2.30 0.70 18.00
CA GLN A 350 0.88 0.84 17.67
C GLN A 350 0.01 0.93 18.94
N SER A 351 0.22 0.03 19.90
CA SER A 351 -0.48 0.06 21.19
C SER A 351 -0.26 1.38 21.93
N ARG A 352 0.98 1.89 21.95
CA ARG A 352 1.29 3.19 22.56
C ARG A 352 0.59 4.34 21.83
N LEU A 353 0.60 4.36 20.50
CA LEU A 353 -0.04 5.41 19.70
C LEU A 353 -1.56 5.41 19.85
N LEU A 354 -2.19 4.24 20.02
CA LEU A 354 -3.61 4.12 20.37
C LEU A 354 -3.92 4.78 21.71
N ASP A 355 -3.11 4.50 22.75
CA ASP A 355 -3.30 5.09 24.08
C ASP A 355 -3.06 6.63 24.06
N GLU A 356 -2.07 7.10 23.29
CA GLU A 356 -1.80 8.53 23.07
C GLU A 356 -2.94 9.20 22.30
N GLY A 357 -3.44 8.57 21.24
CA GLY A 357 -4.56 9.08 20.46
C GLY A 357 -5.84 9.19 21.30
N ALA A 358 -6.08 8.25 22.19
CA ALA A 358 -7.21 8.28 23.12
C ALA A 358 -7.13 9.48 24.08
N MET A 359 -5.96 9.75 24.65
CA MET A 359 -5.72 10.90 25.53
C MET A 359 -5.98 12.25 24.83
N LEU A 360 -5.71 12.33 23.52
CA LEU A 360 -5.88 13.55 22.73
C LEU A 360 -7.31 13.75 22.22
N THR A 361 -8.17 12.73 22.31
CA THR A 361 -9.55 12.77 21.81
C THR A 361 -10.47 13.39 22.86
N ARG A 362 -11.33 14.33 22.46
CA ARG A 362 -12.31 14.93 23.38
C ARG A 362 -13.37 13.92 23.84
N PRO A 363 -14.05 14.17 24.98
CA PRO A 363 -15.25 13.43 25.34
C PRO A 363 -16.28 13.41 24.20
N GLY A 364 -16.78 12.22 23.87
CA GLY A 364 -17.67 11.96 22.74
C GLY A 364 -17.06 12.14 21.35
N GLY A 365 -15.75 12.39 21.24
CA GLY A 365 -15.01 12.40 19.98
C GLY A 365 -14.74 11.00 19.43
N LEU A 366 -14.11 10.93 18.25
CA LEU A 366 -13.74 9.66 17.62
C LEU A 366 -12.23 9.54 17.44
N LEU A 367 -11.70 8.37 17.76
CA LEU A 367 -10.35 7.92 17.42
C LEU A 367 -10.48 6.89 16.29
N VAL A 368 -9.80 7.13 15.16
CA VAL A 368 -9.68 6.15 14.08
C VAL A 368 -8.29 5.58 14.09
N TYR A 369 -8.22 4.27 14.26
CA TYR A 369 -6.99 3.51 14.12
C TYR A 369 -6.97 2.85 12.75
N ALA A 370 -5.85 2.97 12.03
CA ALA A 370 -5.69 2.37 10.72
C ALA A 370 -4.27 1.85 10.50
N THR A 371 -4.14 0.82 9.67
CA THR A 371 -2.86 0.30 9.19
C THR A 371 -2.99 -0.08 7.71
N CYS A 372 -1.87 -0.12 6.98
CA CYS A 372 -1.77 -0.82 5.70
C CYS A 372 -1.24 -2.26 5.86
N SER A 373 -1.62 -2.92 6.96
CA SER A 373 -1.27 -4.31 7.27
C SER A 373 -2.46 -5.25 7.11
N LEU A 374 -2.17 -6.49 6.72
CA LEU A 374 -3.11 -7.60 6.71
C LEU A 374 -3.08 -8.44 7.99
N TRP A 375 -2.08 -8.23 8.86
CA TRP A 375 -1.81 -9.07 10.03
C TRP A 375 -2.74 -8.75 11.19
N ARG A 376 -3.31 -9.78 11.82
CA ARG A 376 -4.27 -9.61 12.93
C ARG A 376 -3.61 -8.99 14.16
N GLU A 377 -2.33 -9.29 14.37
CA GLU A 377 -1.51 -8.81 15.48
C GLU A 377 -1.37 -7.28 15.48
N GLU A 378 -1.35 -6.66 14.29
CA GLU A 378 -1.30 -5.21 14.10
C GLU A 378 -2.71 -4.60 14.00
N ASN A 379 -3.76 -5.41 13.96
CA ASN A 379 -5.11 -4.96 13.60
C ASN A 379 -6.10 -5.23 14.74
N GLU A 380 -6.90 -6.30 14.65
CA GLU A 380 -7.92 -6.62 15.65
C GLU A 380 -7.31 -6.83 17.04
N VAL A 381 -6.13 -7.44 17.13
CA VAL A 381 -5.48 -7.68 18.41
C VAL A 381 -5.14 -6.34 19.09
N GLN A 382 -4.68 -5.33 18.34
CA GLN A 382 -4.41 -3.99 18.88
C GLN A 382 -5.68 -3.33 19.41
N VAL A 383 -6.75 -3.37 18.61
CA VAL A 383 -8.04 -2.76 18.97
C VAL A 383 -8.66 -3.44 20.19
N MET A 384 -8.66 -4.77 20.23
CA MET A 384 -9.21 -5.52 21.37
C MET A 384 -8.39 -5.31 22.64
N ALA A 385 -7.06 -5.27 22.54
CA ALA A 385 -6.20 -4.96 23.67
C ALA A 385 -6.41 -3.52 24.18
N PHE A 386 -6.62 -2.56 23.27
CA PHE A 386 -6.98 -1.18 23.63
C PHE A 386 -8.31 -1.14 24.40
N LEU A 387 -9.37 -1.77 23.89
CA LEU A 387 -10.69 -1.80 24.55
C LEU A 387 -10.64 -2.46 25.93
N ALA A 388 -9.79 -3.49 26.10
CA ALA A 388 -9.57 -4.12 27.40
C ALA A 388 -8.92 -3.17 28.42
N ARG A 389 -8.02 -2.28 27.98
CA ARG A 389 -7.37 -1.26 28.83
C ARG A 389 -8.25 -0.02 29.04
N HIS A 390 -9.17 0.25 28.12
CA HIS A 390 -10.03 1.43 28.11
C HIS A 390 -11.52 1.03 28.08
N PRO A 391 -12.08 0.49 29.18
CA PRO A 391 -13.40 -0.17 29.17
C PRO A 391 -14.58 0.76 28.87
N ASN A 392 -14.40 2.08 28.97
CA ASN A 392 -15.43 3.08 28.65
C ASN A 392 -15.41 3.50 27.17
N TRP A 393 -14.40 3.07 26.41
CA TRP A 393 -14.34 3.25 24.96
C TRP A 393 -15.10 2.12 24.27
N ARG A 394 -15.62 2.41 23.08
CA ARG A 394 -16.40 1.45 22.31
C ARG A 394 -16.11 1.52 20.82
N LEU A 395 -16.21 0.40 20.14
CA LEU A 395 -16.28 0.38 18.68
C LEU A 395 -17.56 1.07 18.21
N THR A 396 -17.44 1.82 17.13
CA THR A 396 -18.55 2.47 16.45
C THR A 396 -18.66 1.88 15.06
N ALA A 397 -19.89 1.54 14.66
CA ALA A 397 -20.15 1.08 13.32
C ALA A 397 -19.76 2.14 12.28
N LEU A 398 -19.26 1.70 11.14
CA LEU A 398 -19.02 2.59 10.01
C LEU A 398 -20.34 3.12 9.45
N PRO A 399 -20.36 4.37 8.94
CA PRO A 399 -21.47 4.88 8.15
C PRO A 399 -21.87 3.89 7.05
N GLU A 400 -23.16 3.81 6.76
CA GLU A 400 -23.71 2.85 5.81
C GLU A 400 -23.12 3.03 4.40
N GLU A 401 -22.80 4.27 4.04
CA GLU A 401 -22.16 4.65 2.79
C GLU A 401 -20.74 4.09 2.65
N ILE A 402 -20.11 3.70 3.77
CA ILE A 402 -18.78 3.08 3.80
C ILE A 402 -18.92 1.57 3.97
N SER A 403 -19.70 1.12 4.95
CA SER A 403 -19.81 -0.31 5.31
C SER A 403 -20.36 -1.19 4.19
N ARG A 404 -21.11 -0.63 3.24
CA ARG A 404 -21.56 -1.36 2.02
C ARG A 404 -20.43 -1.65 1.01
N HIS A 405 -19.30 -0.96 1.11
CA HIS A 405 -18.18 -1.08 0.16
C HIS A 405 -16.93 -1.73 0.76
N VAL A 406 -16.89 -1.89 2.08
CA VAL A 406 -15.74 -2.46 2.82
C VAL A 406 -16.18 -3.68 3.61
N GLU A 407 -15.28 -4.65 3.81
CA GLU A 407 -15.60 -5.79 4.67
C GLU A 407 -15.56 -5.35 6.12
N THR A 408 -16.60 -5.65 6.88
CA THR A 408 -16.66 -5.38 8.32
C THR A 408 -16.85 -6.69 9.07
N ASP A 409 -16.14 -6.84 10.19
CA ASP A 409 -16.42 -7.90 11.15
C ASP A 409 -17.67 -7.56 11.98
N PRO A 410 -18.21 -8.50 12.78
CA PRO A 410 -19.39 -8.26 13.61
C PRO A 410 -19.21 -7.14 14.65
N ASN A 411 -17.97 -6.76 14.98
CA ASN A 411 -17.66 -5.68 15.92
C ASN A 411 -17.54 -4.31 15.25
N GLY A 412 -17.64 -4.25 13.91
CA GLY A 412 -17.53 -3.03 13.12
C GLY A 412 -16.11 -2.65 12.70
N MET A 413 -15.12 -3.54 12.90
CA MET A 413 -13.76 -3.36 12.41
C MET A 413 -13.70 -3.69 10.92
N ALA A 414 -13.02 -2.86 10.12
CA ALA A 414 -13.03 -2.98 8.67
C ALA A 414 -11.72 -3.47 8.09
N ARG A 415 -11.83 -4.28 7.04
CA ARG A 415 -10.73 -4.73 6.18
C ARG A 415 -10.99 -4.35 4.73
N LEU A 416 -9.92 -3.91 4.08
CA LEU A 416 -9.84 -3.76 2.65
C LEU A 416 -8.92 -4.83 2.09
N ARG A 417 -9.33 -5.41 0.97
CA ARG A 417 -8.67 -6.51 0.33
C ARG A 417 -8.34 -6.18 -1.12
N PRO A 418 -7.09 -6.43 -1.56
CA PRO A 418 -6.71 -6.20 -2.94
C PRO A 418 -7.56 -6.95 -3.96
N ASP A 419 -7.98 -8.16 -3.66
CA ASP A 419 -8.76 -9.01 -4.57
C ASP A 419 -10.25 -8.61 -4.65
N ARG A 420 -10.74 -7.76 -3.74
CA ARG A 420 -12.15 -7.33 -3.71
C ARG A 420 -12.35 -5.86 -4.04
N GLN A 421 -11.66 -4.96 -3.34
CA GLN A 421 -11.77 -3.52 -3.58
C GLN A 421 -10.79 -3.03 -4.67
N GLY A 422 -9.78 -3.83 -5.01
CA GLY A 422 -8.71 -3.42 -5.92
C GLY A 422 -7.79 -2.33 -5.34
N SER A 423 -8.04 -1.85 -4.12
CA SER A 423 -7.13 -1.03 -3.31
C SER A 423 -6.01 -1.87 -2.71
N ASP A 424 -5.04 -1.26 -2.04
CA ASP A 424 -4.15 -2.06 -1.21
C ASP A 424 -4.91 -2.68 -0.03
N GLY A 425 -4.24 -3.59 0.68
CA GLY A 425 -4.72 -4.13 1.93
C GLY A 425 -4.67 -3.09 3.03
N PHE A 426 -5.78 -2.88 3.71
CA PHE A 426 -5.86 -1.99 4.87
C PHE A 426 -6.75 -2.58 5.95
N PHE A 427 -6.53 -2.09 7.16
CA PHE A 427 -7.42 -2.25 8.28
C PHE A 427 -7.75 -0.89 8.87
N PHE A 428 -8.97 -0.71 9.36
CA PHE A 428 -9.31 0.42 10.19
C PHE A 428 -10.48 0.14 11.14
N ALA A 429 -10.47 0.81 12.29
CA ALA A 429 -11.50 0.75 13.31
C ALA A 429 -11.82 2.14 13.85
N VAL A 430 -13.10 2.41 14.11
CA VAL A 430 -13.57 3.68 14.68
C VAL A 430 -13.94 3.45 16.13
N LEU A 431 -13.26 4.15 17.03
CA LEU A 431 -13.41 4.06 18.47
C LEU A 431 -14.04 5.37 18.98
N ALA A 432 -15.14 5.28 19.71
CA ALA A 432 -15.78 6.44 20.32
C ALA A 432 -15.31 6.61 21.77
N ALA A 433 -14.88 7.84 22.07
CA ALA A 433 -14.56 8.25 23.42
C ALA A 433 -15.83 8.27 24.30
N PRO A 434 -15.71 8.00 25.61
CA PRO A 434 -16.81 8.22 26.55
C PRO A 434 -17.27 9.69 26.50
N ARG A 435 -18.56 9.92 26.77
CA ARG A 435 -19.16 11.27 26.74
C ARG A 435 -18.98 12.04 28.05
N ASP A 436 -18.71 11.32 29.14
CA ASP A 436 -18.62 11.83 30.52
C ASP A 436 -17.22 11.58 31.10
#